data_AF-A0A9P6H0W1-F1
#
_entry.id   AF-A0A9P6H0W1-F1
#
_cell.length_a   1.000
_cell.length_b   1.000
_cell.length_c   1.000
_cell.angle_alpha   90.00
_cell.angle_beta   90.00
_cell.angle_gamma   90.00
#
_symmetry.space_group_name_H-M   'P 1'
#
loop_
_entity.id
_entity.type
_entity.pdbx_description
1 polymer ?
#
loop_
_entity_poly.entity_id
_entity_poly.type
_entity_poly.pdbx_seq_one_letter_code
_entity_poly.pdbx_strand_id
1 'polypeptide(L)'
;MGNIFSKTKSTKATLKELTNKILEAEKTHKRIIKAKNRTKWRMVYFSMAVMTLSTGYAYIDEQNIAIFLILSVGFCLVFFWALCVFFSYRIESSGQFLEELKEERKELVNRLKTDEDFMETVELVDKFEEDSTRQLHFSRIQQKSKGVLDTVTDVVLGGDPSKLYALICKECHYHNGMVPPSEYKQLAFVCYNCNTLNQK
;
A
#
# COMPACT_ATOMS: atom_id res chain seq x y z
N MET A 1 15.26 28.49 36.23
CA MET A 1 15.97 27.58 35.29
C MET A 1 15.25 26.24 35.37
N GLY A 2 14.57 25.67 34.38
CA GLY A 2 14.34 25.95 32.97
C GLY A 2 13.73 24.66 32.40
N ASN A 3 12.41 24.64 32.27
CA ASN A 3 11.52 23.75 31.49
C ASN A 3 11.83 22.23 31.37
N ILE A 4 11.04 21.41 32.08
CA ILE A 4 11.02 19.92 32.04
C ILE A 4 9.78 19.39 31.27
N PHE A 5 9.22 20.15 30.33
CA PHE A 5 8.08 19.68 29.53
C PHE A 5 8.47 19.45 28.07
N SER A 6 9.13 18.31 27.83
CA SER A 6 9.06 17.69 26.51
C SER A 6 7.66 17.08 26.36
N LYS A 7 6.80 17.68 25.55
CA LYS A 7 5.55 17.04 25.09
C LYS A 7 5.91 15.66 24.55
N THR A 8 5.33 14.61 25.11
CA THR A 8 5.41 13.26 24.55
C THR A 8 4.94 13.33 23.09
N LYS A 9 5.83 13.02 22.14
CA LYS A 9 5.46 13.03 20.72
C LYS A 9 4.27 12.09 20.52
N SER A 10 3.22 12.58 19.85
CA SER A 10 2.05 11.76 19.50
C SER A 10 2.50 10.51 18.75
N THR A 11 1.96 9.34 19.10
CA THR A 11 2.25 8.03 18.48
C THR A 11 2.15 8.07 16.95
N LYS A 12 1.16 8.82 16.40
CA LYS A 12 1.01 9.06 14.96
C LYS A 12 2.19 9.83 14.36
N ALA A 13 2.75 10.80 15.09
CA ALA A 13 3.90 11.57 14.65
C ALA A 13 5.17 10.71 14.61
N THR A 14 5.36 9.84 15.62
CA THR A 14 6.48 8.88 15.66
C THR A 14 6.38 7.87 14.52
N LEU A 15 5.19 7.32 14.24
CA LEU A 15 4.97 6.40 13.13
C LEU A 15 5.26 7.05 11.76
N LYS A 16 4.84 8.31 11.59
CA LYS A 16 5.13 9.10 10.38
C LYS A 16 6.62 9.38 10.22
N GLU A 17 7.32 9.70 11.31
CA GLU A 17 8.77 9.91 11.33
C GLU A 17 9.52 8.63 10.92
N LEU A 18 9.13 7.48 11.48
CA LEU A 18 9.72 6.18 11.15
C LEU A 18 9.49 5.78 9.68
N THR A 19 8.28 6.02 9.18
CA THR A 19 7.94 5.76 7.77
C THR A 19 8.81 6.59 6.82
N ASN A 20 9.05 7.86 7.16
CA ASN A 20 9.95 8.72 6.38
C ASN A 20 11.41 8.26 6.45
N LYS A 21 11.90 7.87 7.64
CA LYS A 21 13.27 7.33 7.80
C LYS A 21 13.48 6.04 6.99
N ILE A 22 12.50 5.13 7.02
CA ILE A 22 12.52 3.91 6.20
C ILE A 22 12.57 4.28 4.71
N LEU A 23 11.73 5.22 4.26
CA LEU A 23 11.72 5.65 2.86
C LEU A 23 13.07 6.26 2.43
N GLU A 24 13.70 7.05 3.30
CA GLU A 24 15.02 7.63 3.05
C GLU A 24 16.12 6.55 3.00
N ALA A 25 16.13 5.62 3.95
CA ALA A 25 17.05 4.49 3.99
C ALA A 25 16.89 3.56 2.76
N GLU A 26 15.66 3.29 2.31
CA GLU A 26 15.42 2.52 1.10
C GLU A 26 15.94 3.24 -0.15
N LYS A 27 15.77 4.57 -0.21
CA LYS A 27 16.29 5.39 -1.31
C LYS A 27 17.81 5.39 -1.32
N THR A 28 18.49 5.53 -0.18
CA THR A 28 19.95 5.51 -0.10
C THR A 28 20.49 4.13 -0.48
N HIS A 29 19.90 3.05 0.03
CA HIS A 29 20.26 1.68 -0.33
C HIS A 29 20.13 1.42 -1.85
N LYS A 30 19.00 1.81 -2.45
CA LYS A 30 18.80 1.73 -3.91
C LYS A 30 19.81 2.57 -4.70
N ARG A 31 20.19 3.75 -4.20
CA ARG A 31 21.22 4.60 -4.82
C ARG A 31 22.59 3.92 -4.80
N ILE A 32 22.98 3.29 -3.68
CA ILE A 32 24.27 2.58 -3.56
C ILE A 32 24.33 1.39 -4.52
N ILE A 33 23.26 0.59 -4.62
CA ILE A 33 23.19 -0.54 -5.56
C ILE A 33 23.31 -0.05 -7.01
N LYS A 34 22.58 1.01 -7.37
CA LYS A 34 22.67 1.61 -8.71
C LYS A 34 24.06 2.19 -8.99
N ALA A 35 24.69 2.81 -7.99
CA ALA A 35 26.04 3.34 -8.08
C ALA A 35 27.07 2.21 -8.29
N LYS A 36 26.97 1.07 -7.58
CA LYS A 36 27.82 -0.11 -7.80
C LYS A 36 27.77 -0.58 -9.26
N ASN A 37 26.57 -0.73 -9.83
CA ASN A 37 26.44 -1.22 -11.21
C ASN A 37 26.99 -0.21 -12.22
N ARG A 38 26.76 1.09 -12.01
CA ARG A 38 27.34 2.16 -12.84
C ARG A 38 28.86 2.21 -12.72
N THR A 39 29.41 2.07 -11.52
CA THR A 39 30.86 2.06 -11.26
C THR A 39 31.52 0.82 -11.86
N LYS A 40 30.86 -0.35 -11.86
CA LYS A 40 31.37 -1.58 -12.51
C LYS A 40 31.68 -1.34 -13.99
N TRP A 41 30.75 -0.77 -14.75
CA TRP A 41 30.97 -0.48 -16.17
C TRP A 41 32.07 0.56 -16.41
N ARG A 42 32.15 1.59 -15.55
CA ARG A 42 33.23 2.60 -15.61
C ARG A 42 34.60 1.97 -15.32
N MET A 43 34.68 1.00 -14.41
CA MET A 43 35.92 0.27 -14.12
C MET A 43 36.36 -0.63 -15.27
N VAL A 44 35.43 -1.35 -15.90
CA VAL A 44 35.74 -2.19 -17.07
C VAL A 44 36.32 -1.34 -18.19
N TYR A 45 35.70 -0.19 -18.48
CA TYR A 45 36.21 0.76 -19.47
C TYR A 45 37.59 1.31 -19.09
N PHE A 46 37.78 1.73 -17.84
CA PHE A 46 39.06 2.27 -17.36
C PHE A 46 40.19 1.22 -17.42
N SER A 47 39.92 -0.02 -17.00
CA SER A 47 40.87 -1.13 -17.10
C SER A 47 41.25 -1.43 -18.55
N MET A 48 40.27 -1.44 -19.46
CA MET A 48 40.51 -1.61 -20.89
C MET A 48 41.38 -0.48 -21.47
N ALA A 49 41.13 0.77 -21.06
CA ALA A 49 41.94 1.92 -21.46
C ALA A 49 43.38 1.87 -20.90
N VAL A 50 43.56 1.51 -19.63
CA VAL A 50 44.89 1.38 -19.02
C VAL A 50 45.69 0.26 -19.67
N MET A 51 45.06 -0.88 -19.97
CA MET A 51 45.72 -1.99 -20.66
C MET A 51 46.15 -1.61 -22.07
N THR A 52 45.31 -0.89 -22.83
CA THR A 52 45.64 -0.46 -24.20
C THR A 52 46.69 0.64 -24.26
N LEU A 53 46.68 1.58 -23.32
CA LEU A 53 47.71 2.61 -23.21
C LEU A 53 49.05 2.02 -22.78
N SER A 54 49.06 1.16 -21.75
CA SER A 54 50.28 0.51 -21.23
C SER A 54 50.99 -0.33 -22.29
N THR A 55 50.24 -1.12 -23.07
CA THR A 55 50.82 -1.92 -24.15
C THR A 55 51.29 -1.07 -25.33
N GLY A 56 50.61 0.04 -25.64
CA GLY A 56 51.05 1.00 -26.66
C GLY A 56 52.37 1.68 -26.31
N TYR A 57 52.57 2.10 -25.06
CA TYR A 57 53.85 2.67 -24.60
C TYR A 57 54.99 1.66 -24.67
N ALA A 58 54.75 0.41 -24.22
CA ALA A 58 55.76 -0.63 -24.27
C ALA A 58 56.18 -0.99 -25.71
N TYR A 59 55.26 -0.87 -26.67
CA TYR A 59 55.55 -1.12 -28.09
C TYR A 59 56.44 -0.04 -28.72
N ILE A 60 56.23 1.25 -28.35
CA ILE A 60 57.01 2.37 -28.89
C ILE A 60 58.44 2.38 -28.37
N ASP A 61 58.64 2.02 -27.11
CA ASP A 61 59.93 2.09 -26.42
C ASP A 61 60.73 0.77 -26.47
N GLU A 62 60.31 -0.17 -27.34
CA GLU A 62 60.87 -1.54 -27.50
C GLU A 62 61.06 -2.33 -26.18
N GLN A 63 60.33 -1.96 -25.13
CA GLN A 63 60.43 -2.58 -23.82
C GLN A 63 59.71 -3.93 -23.77
N ASN A 64 60.04 -4.74 -22.75
CA ASN A 64 59.40 -6.04 -22.50
C ASN A 64 57.89 -5.90 -22.22
N ILE A 65 57.08 -6.04 -23.27
CA ILE A 65 55.60 -5.93 -23.24
C ILE A 65 54.99 -6.83 -22.14
N ALA A 66 55.56 -8.01 -21.91
CA ALA A 66 55.07 -8.97 -20.92
C ALA A 66 55.04 -8.41 -19.48
N ILE A 67 56.07 -7.65 -19.07
CA ILE A 67 56.17 -7.12 -17.69
C ILE A 67 55.09 -6.06 -17.45
N PHE A 68 54.91 -5.14 -18.40
CA PHE A 68 53.89 -4.08 -18.31
C PHE A 68 52.46 -4.63 -18.34
N LEU A 69 52.23 -5.70 -19.10
CA LEU A 69 50.94 -6.36 -19.16
C LEU A 69 50.59 -6.99 -17.79
N ILE A 70 51.53 -7.73 -17.19
CA ILE A 70 51.36 -8.35 -15.87
C ILE A 70 51.09 -7.30 -14.79
N LEU A 71 51.85 -6.20 -14.77
CA LEU A 71 51.66 -5.12 -13.79
C LEU A 71 50.31 -4.43 -13.95
N SER A 72 49.89 -4.13 -15.17
CA SER A 72 48.60 -3.47 -15.41
C SER A 72 47.41 -4.37 -15.05
N VAL A 73 47.49 -5.67 -15.37
CA VAL A 73 46.44 -6.64 -15.04
C VAL A 73 46.39 -6.85 -13.53
N GLY A 74 47.55 -7.02 -12.87
CA GLY A 74 47.64 -7.14 -11.42
C GLY A 74 47.02 -5.95 -10.69
N PHE A 75 47.36 -4.73 -11.13
CA PHE A 75 46.78 -3.50 -10.57
C PHE A 75 45.25 -3.45 -10.76
N CYS A 76 44.75 -3.80 -11.95
CA CYS A 76 43.31 -3.83 -12.22
C CYS A 76 42.57 -4.84 -11.33
N LEU A 77 43.14 -6.02 -11.09
CA LEU A 77 42.54 -7.06 -10.24
C LEU A 77 42.48 -6.64 -8.78
N VAL A 78 43.58 -6.11 -8.23
CA VAL A 78 43.63 -5.64 -6.84
C VAL A 78 42.66 -4.48 -6.63
N PHE A 79 42.64 -3.52 -7.55
CA PHE A 79 41.71 -2.38 -7.50
C PHE A 79 40.25 -2.83 -7.61
N PHE A 80 39.94 -3.76 -8.51
CA PHE A 80 38.60 -4.32 -8.65
C PHE A 80 38.15 -5.08 -7.40
N TRP A 81 39.03 -5.89 -6.82
CA TRP A 81 38.77 -6.60 -5.57
C TRP A 81 38.50 -5.63 -4.42
N ALA A 82 39.37 -4.63 -4.22
CA ALA A 82 39.22 -3.64 -3.16
C ALA A 82 37.90 -2.86 -3.28
N LEU A 83 37.52 -2.45 -4.50
CA LEU A 83 36.24 -1.78 -4.72
C LEU A 83 35.05 -2.72 -4.54
N CYS A 84 35.15 -3.98 -4.97
CA CYS A 84 34.10 -4.97 -4.72
C CYS A 84 33.85 -5.13 -3.21
N VAL A 85 34.92 -5.28 -2.41
CA VAL A 85 34.85 -5.38 -0.95
C VAL A 85 34.25 -4.11 -0.33
N PHE A 86 34.71 -2.94 -0.77
CA PHE A 86 34.17 -1.66 -0.29
C PHE A 86 32.67 -1.52 -0.57
N PHE A 87 32.24 -1.83 -1.80
CA PHE A 87 30.82 -1.73 -2.16
C PHE A 87 29.98 -2.83 -1.52
N SER A 88 30.48 -4.05 -1.34
CA SER A 88 29.75 -5.11 -0.65
C SER A 88 29.54 -4.76 0.81
N TYR A 89 30.60 -4.34 1.50
CA TYR A 89 30.52 -3.90 2.90
C TYR A 89 29.53 -2.74 3.06
N ARG A 90 29.59 -1.74 2.17
CA ARG A 90 28.69 -0.58 2.23
C ARG A 90 27.24 -0.92 1.94
N ILE A 91 26.98 -1.87 1.04
CA ILE A 91 25.61 -2.35 0.75
C ILE A 91 25.06 -3.11 1.96
N GLU A 92 25.86 -3.99 2.54
CA GLU A 92 25.46 -4.79 3.70
C GLU A 92 25.15 -3.91 4.92
N SER A 93 26.04 -2.97 5.25
CA SER A 93 25.82 -2.01 6.33
C SER A 93 24.57 -1.15 6.10
N SER A 94 24.34 -0.68 4.87
CA SER A 94 23.12 0.06 4.53
C SER A 94 21.86 -0.79 4.57
N GLY A 95 21.97 -2.10 4.33
CA GLY A 95 20.88 -3.06 4.42
C GLY A 95 20.49 -3.36 5.87
N GLN A 96 21.48 -3.56 6.74
CA GLN A 96 21.27 -3.77 8.17
C GLN A 96 20.51 -2.61 8.82
N PHE A 97 20.91 -1.37 8.51
CA PHE A 97 20.20 -0.17 9.01
C PHE A 97 18.73 -0.09 8.57
N LEU A 98 18.43 -0.57 7.36
CA LEU A 98 17.05 -0.60 6.87
C LEU A 98 16.22 -1.65 7.62
N GLU A 99 16.79 -2.82 7.90
CA GLU A 99 16.10 -3.87 8.66
C GLU A 99 15.85 -3.43 10.11
N GLU A 100 16.81 -2.77 10.75
CA GLU A 100 16.63 -2.21 12.10
C GLU A 100 15.44 -1.24 12.18
N LEU A 101 15.32 -0.32 11.21
CA LEU A 101 14.18 0.61 11.15
C LEU A 101 12.84 -0.10 10.91
N LYS A 102 12.82 -1.21 10.15
CA LYS A 102 11.61 -2.02 9.95
C LYS A 102 11.23 -2.80 11.21
N GLU A 103 12.21 -3.30 11.93
CA GLU A 103 12.01 -3.96 13.22
C GLU A 103 11.46 -2.98 14.26
N GLU A 104 12.03 -1.78 14.38
CA GLU A 104 11.53 -0.73 15.27
C GLU A 104 10.05 -0.40 14.98
N ARG A 105 9.69 -0.30 13.68
CA ARG A 105 8.29 -0.12 13.27
C ARG A 105 7.40 -1.28 13.70
N LYS A 106 7.87 -2.52 13.54
CA LYS A 106 7.12 -3.74 13.88
C LYS A 106 6.91 -3.84 15.39
N GLU A 107 7.94 -3.53 16.17
CA GLU A 107 7.87 -3.51 17.63
C GLU A 107 6.90 -2.46 18.13
N LEU A 108 6.98 -1.23 17.59
CA LEU A 108 6.05 -0.15 17.95
C LEU A 108 4.60 -0.52 17.66
N VAL A 109 4.33 -1.15 16.52
CA VAL A 109 2.98 -1.66 16.20
C VAL A 109 2.56 -2.78 17.14
N ASN A 110 3.46 -3.68 17.53
CA ASN A 110 3.13 -4.77 18.45
C ASN A 110 2.82 -4.26 19.86
N ARG A 111 3.60 -3.29 20.34
CA ARG A 111 3.35 -2.59 21.60
C ARG A 111 1.96 -1.97 21.64
N LEU A 112 1.62 -1.21 20.59
CA LEU A 112 0.30 -0.60 20.46
C LEU A 112 -0.86 -1.61 20.37
N LYS A 113 -0.61 -2.85 19.96
CA LYS A 113 -1.63 -3.92 19.97
C LYS A 113 -1.79 -4.59 21.33
N THR A 114 -0.75 -4.53 22.17
CA THR A 114 -0.69 -5.21 23.46
C THR A 114 -1.18 -4.30 24.59
N ASP A 115 -1.15 -2.98 24.38
CA ASP A 115 -1.76 -2.02 25.30
C ASP A 115 -3.30 -2.23 25.30
N GLU A 116 -3.86 -2.55 26.47
CA GLU A 116 -5.28 -2.89 26.69
C GLU A 116 -6.24 -1.82 26.12
N ASP A 117 -5.83 -0.55 26.14
CA ASP A 117 -6.59 0.59 25.61
C ASP A 117 -6.88 0.50 24.09
N PHE A 118 -6.03 -0.14 23.29
CA PHE A 118 -6.25 -0.25 21.84
C PHE A 118 -7.34 -1.27 21.51
N MET A 119 -7.38 -2.39 22.23
CA MET A 119 -8.42 -3.40 22.03
C MET A 119 -9.77 -2.88 22.50
N GLU A 120 -9.82 -2.15 23.63
CA GLU A 120 -11.05 -1.51 24.11
C GLU A 120 -11.53 -0.42 23.13
N THR A 121 -10.64 0.43 22.62
CA THR A 121 -11.03 1.47 21.65
C THR A 121 -11.44 0.89 20.30
N VAL A 122 -10.82 -0.21 19.84
CA VAL A 122 -11.25 -0.91 18.63
C VAL A 122 -12.59 -1.61 18.84
N GLU A 123 -12.82 -2.28 19.97
CA GLU A 123 -14.10 -2.93 20.28
C GLU A 123 -15.25 -1.91 20.37
N LEU A 124 -14.99 -0.75 20.99
CA LEU A 124 -15.95 0.35 21.00
C LEU A 124 -16.22 0.89 19.59
N VAL A 125 -15.17 1.12 18.78
CA VAL A 125 -15.34 1.58 17.39
C VAL A 125 -16.08 0.54 16.55
N ASP A 126 -15.80 -0.75 16.69
CA ASP A 126 -16.47 -1.84 15.94
C ASP A 126 -17.95 -1.89 16.31
N LYS A 127 -18.28 -1.71 17.60
CA LYS A 127 -19.68 -1.60 18.07
C LYS A 127 -20.41 -0.38 17.48
N PHE A 128 -19.74 0.77 17.39
CA PHE A 128 -20.31 1.98 16.78
C PHE A 128 -20.33 1.92 15.24
N GLU A 129 -19.39 1.23 14.61
CA GLU A 129 -19.35 0.98 13.16
C GLU A 129 -20.42 -0.03 12.76
N GLU A 130 -20.69 -1.07 13.55
CA GLU A 130 -21.76 -2.03 13.28
C GLU A 130 -23.15 -1.38 13.45
N ASP A 131 -23.33 -0.51 14.45
CA ASP A 131 -24.55 0.28 14.64
C ASP A 131 -24.73 1.35 13.55
N SER A 132 -23.67 2.07 13.17
CA SER A 132 -23.73 3.06 12.09
C SER A 132 -23.82 2.41 10.71
N THR A 133 -23.22 1.24 10.48
CA THR A 133 -23.35 0.47 9.23
C THR A 133 -24.73 -0.16 9.14
N ARG A 134 -25.34 -0.62 10.24
CA ARG A 134 -26.77 -0.94 10.28
C ARG A 134 -27.61 0.27 9.94
N GLN A 135 -27.38 1.43 10.55
CA GLN A 135 -28.10 2.66 10.23
C GLN A 135 -27.88 3.11 8.77
N LEU A 136 -26.67 3.01 8.23
CA LEU A 136 -26.34 3.38 6.85
C LEU A 136 -26.89 2.38 5.84
N HIS A 137 -26.90 1.09 6.15
CA HIS A 137 -27.53 0.06 5.34
C HIS A 137 -29.04 0.26 5.28
N PHE A 138 -29.69 0.62 6.40
CA PHE A 138 -31.10 1.03 6.44
C PHE A 138 -31.35 2.38 5.74
N SER A 139 -30.42 3.35 5.84
CA SER A 139 -30.53 4.67 5.18
C SER A 139 -30.34 4.59 3.66
N ARG A 140 -29.51 3.66 3.17
CA ARG A 140 -29.26 3.46 1.73
C ARG A 140 -30.43 2.78 1.00
N ILE A 141 -31.44 2.28 1.73
CA ILE A 141 -32.70 1.81 1.13
C ILE A 141 -33.66 2.98 0.81
N GLN A 142 -33.36 4.22 1.22
CA GLN A 142 -34.09 5.39 0.70
C GLN A 142 -33.45 5.94 -0.58
N GLN A 143 -34.16 5.66 -1.68
CA GLN A 143 -34.11 6.29 -3.01
C GLN A 143 -32.76 6.32 -3.74
N LYS A 144 -32.39 5.19 -4.36
CA LYS A 144 -31.56 5.24 -5.57
C LYS A 144 -32.37 5.92 -6.68
N SER A 145 -31.94 7.10 -7.14
CA SER A 145 -32.53 7.75 -8.32
C SER A 145 -32.42 6.80 -9.52
N LYS A 146 -33.56 6.48 -10.14
CA LYS A 146 -33.65 5.63 -11.34
C LYS A 146 -32.64 6.10 -12.39
N GLY A 147 -31.76 5.21 -12.83
CA GLY A 147 -30.87 5.46 -13.96
C GLY A 147 -31.60 5.19 -15.28
N VAL A 148 -31.13 5.74 -16.39
CA VAL A 148 -31.75 5.60 -17.74
C VAL A 148 -31.99 4.13 -18.14
N LEU A 149 -31.21 3.20 -17.57
CA LEU A 149 -31.39 1.76 -17.76
C LEU A 149 -32.72 1.22 -17.20
N ASP A 150 -33.20 1.77 -16.06
CA ASP A 150 -34.48 1.37 -15.47
C ASP A 150 -35.65 1.72 -16.39
N THR A 151 -35.56 2.86 -17.08
CA THR A 151 -36.56 3.31 -18.06
C THR A 151 -36.68 2.36 -19.25
N VAL A 152 -35.57 1.74 -19.66
CA VAL A 152 -35.57 0.77 -20.77
C VAL A 152 -36.24 -0.54 -20.34
N THR A 153 -35.99 -1.00 -19.11
CA THR A 153 -36.70 -2.17 -18.55
C THR A 153 -38.20 -1.92 -18.41
N ASP A 154 -38.63 -0.73 -18.01
CA ASP A 154 -40.06 -0.37 -17.91
C ASP A 154 -40.75 -0.41 -19.30
N VAL A 155 -40.04 0.01 -20.36
CA VAL A 155 -40.54 -0.03 -21.75
C VAL A 155 -40.58 -1.45 -22.31
N VAL A 156 -39.60 -2.29 -22.00
CA VAL A 156 -39.53 -3.69 -22.49
C VAL A 156 -40.51 -4.60 -21.75
N LEU A 157 -40.79 -4.32 -20.47
CA LEU A 157 -41.70 -5.12 -19.63
C LEU A 157 -43.16 -4.63 -19.66
N GLY A 158 -43.44 -3.49 -20.30
CA GLY A 158 -44.80 -3.08 -20.67
C GLY A 158 -45.75 -2.71 -19.52
N GLY A 159 -45.25 -2.45 -18.31
CA GLY A 159 -46.06 -2.04 -17.16
C GLY A 159 -45.97 -0.54 -16.90
N ASP A 160 -47.10 0.18 -16.89
CA ASP A 160 -47.14 1.57 -16.44
C ASP A 160 -46.99 1.60 -14.90
N PRO A 161 -45.87 2.14 -14.35
CA PRO A 161 -45.60 2.13 -12.91
C PRO A 161 -46.63 2.96 -12.12
N SER A 162 -47.37 3.85 -12.79
CA SER A 162 -48.38 4.71 -12.17
C SER A 162 -49.65 3.95 -11.76
N LYS A 163 -49.84 2.72 -12.26
CA LYS A 163 -51.07 1.92 -12.05
C LYS A 163 -50.91 0.80 -11.02
N LEU A 164 -49.80 0.77 -10.30
CA LEU A 164 -49.49 -0.24 -9.29
C LEU A 164 -49.81 0.26 -7.88
N TYR A 165 -50.19 -0.64 -6.98
CA TYR A 165 -50.35 -0.34 -5.56
C TYR A 165 -49.06 -0.56 -4.79
N ALA A 166 -48.77 0.35 -3.86
CA ALA A 166 -47.62 0.26 -2.97
C ALA A 166 -47.90 -0.71 -1.81
N LEU A 167 -46.96 -1.62 -1.53
CA LEU A 167 -47.02 -2.55 -0.41
C LEU A 167 -46.43 -1.90 0.84
N ILE A 168 -47.30 -1.27 1.64
CA ILE A 168 -46.89 -0.60 2.88
C ILE A 168 -47.25 -1.49 4.08
N CYS A 169 -46.29 -1.71 4.97
CA CYS A 169 -46.53 -2.50 6.17
C CYS A 169 -47.49 -1.80 7.15
N LYS A 170 -48.43 -2.54 7.74
CA LYS A 170 -49.39 -2.01 8.72
C LYS A 170 -48.79 -1.64 10.08
N GLU A 171 -47.64 -2.21 10.43
CA GLU A 171 -47.02 -2.02 11.74
C GLU A 171 -45.88 -0.99 11.70
N CYS A 172 -44.93 -1.14 10.79
CA CYS A 172 -43.79 -0.22 10.69
C CYS A 172 -43.89 0.78 9.53
N HIS A 173 -44.97 0.78 8.75
CA HIS A 173 -45.19 1.66 7.59
C HIS A 173 -44.09 1.63 6.52
N TYR A 174 -43.27 0.57 6.51
CA TYR A 174 -42.20 0.40 5.54
C TYR A 174 -42.73 -0.02 4.16
N HIS A 175 -42.13 0.54 3.10
CA HIS A 175 -42.46 0.22 1.71
C HIS A 175 -41.72 -1.05 1.25
N ASN A 176 -42.47 -2.09 0.89
CA ASN A 176 -41.97 -3.41 0.52
C ASN A 176 -42.04 -3.69 -1.00
N GLY A 177 -42.39 -2.69 -1.82
CA GLY A 177 -42.48 -2.82 -3.28
C GLY A 177 -43.85 -2.42 -3.84
N MET A 178 -44.09 -2.77 -5.11
CA MET A 178 -45.31 -2.44 -5.85
C MET A 178 -45.95 -3.70 -6.44
N VAL A 179 -47.28 -3.74 -6.52
CA VAL A 179 -48.03 -4.88 -7.10
C VAL A 179 -49.20 -4.40 -7.96
N PRO A 180 -49.57 -5.11 -9.05
CA PRO A 180 -50.76 -4.79 -9.81
C PRO A 180 -52.06 -4.91 -9.00
N PRO A 181 -53.10 -4.11 -9.29
CA PRO A 181 -54.38 -4.19 -8.60
C PRO A 181 -55.09 -5.55 -8.71
N SER A 182 -54.80 -6.34 -9.76
CA SER A 182 -55.34 -7.70 -9.96
C SER A 182 -54.85 -8.68 -8.90
N GLU A 183 -53.55 -8.63 -8.57
CA GLU A 183 -52.88 -9.54 -7.65
C GLU A 183 -53.00 -9.08 -6.19
N TYR A 184 -53.13 -7.77 -5.95
CA TYR A 184 -53.25 -7.19 -4.61
C TYR A 184 -54.40 -7.80 -3.78
N LYS A 185 -55.47 -8.29 -4.41
CA LYS A 185 -56.63 -8.83 -3.70
C LYS A 185 -56.33 -10.11 -2.90
N GLN A 186 -55.35 -10.90 -3.33
CA GLN A 186 -55.02 -12.21 -2.77
C GLN A 186 -53.61 -12.25 -2.16
N LEU A 187 -52.91 -11.11 -2.15
CA LEU A 187 -51.53 -11.05 -1.71
C LEU A 187 -51.44 -10.94 -0.18
N ALA A 188 -50.71 -11.89 0.42
CA ALA A 188 -50.12 -11.76 1.75
C ALA A 188 -48.61 -11.58 1.58
N PHE A 189 -48.01 -10.64 2.29
CA PHE A 189 -46.56 -10.43 2.25
C PHE A 189 -45.98 -10.28 3.65
N VAL A 190 -44.75 -10.78 3.83
CA VAL A 190 -43.98 -10.56 5.05
C VAL A 190 -43.15 -9.28 4.86
N CYS A 191 -43.20 -8.37 5.84
CA CYS A 191 -42.44 -7.15 5.77
C CYS A 191 -40.94 -7.43 5.95
N TYR A 192 -40.09 -6.99 5.02
CA TYR A 192 -38.64 -7.20 5.12
C TYR A 192 -37.97 -6.39 6.25
N ASN A 193 -38.64 -5.36 6.77
CA ASN A 193 -38.10 -4.52 7.85
C ASN A 193 -38.41 -5.07 9.25
N CYS A 194 -39.66 -5.47 9.51
CA CYS A 194 -40.12 -5.91 10.83
C CYS A 194 -40.52 -7.39 10.91
N ASN A 195 -40.47 -8.13 9.79
CA ASN A 195 -40.90 -9.52 9.65
C ASN A 195 -42.38 -9.81 9.98
N THR A 196 -43.19 -8.76 10.17
CA THR A 196 -44.64 -8.92 10.37
C THR A 196 -45.34 -9.35 9.08
N LEU A 197 -46.26 -10.31 9.23
CA LEU A 197 -47.12 -10.79 8.15
C LEU A 197 -48.27 -9.80 7.89
N ASN A 198 -48.30 -9.23 6.68
CA ASN A 198 -49.32 -8.32 6.20
C ASN A 198 -50.30 -9.10 5.33
N GLN A 199 -51.46 -9.40 5.89
CA GLN A 199 -52.63 -9.96 5.22
C GLN A 199 -53.77 -8.95 5.33
N LYS A 200 -54.72 -9.00 4.40
CA LYS A 200 -55.96 -8.24 4.50
C LYS A 200 -56.71 -8.54 5.79
#